data_AF-A0A358KJJ2-F1
#
_entry.id   AF-A0A358KJJ2-F1
#
_cell.length_a   1.000
_cell.length_b   1.000
_cell.length_c   1.000
_cell.angle_alpha   90.00
_cell.angle_beta   90.00
_cell.angle_gamma   90.00
#
_symmetry.space_group_name_H-M   'P 1'
#
loop_
_entity.id
_entity.type
_entity.pdbx_description
1 polymer ?
#
loop_
_entity_poly.entity_id
_entity_poly.type
_entity_poly.pdbx_seq_one_letter_code
_entity_poly.pdbx_strand_id
1 'polypeptide(L)'
;EIHWNRIALLEKTTLPNATEQHAAATDLHWHGYGAFENHPRHLPLTPIHAETTDTPNWRITPSGWVTRYGGVNELIAAKDNKLAIIAAGDELTLDFDATSLPTQPTDTTRHFFLFTSGWDKDADFHVAQGWTVEPLP
;
A
#
# COMPACT_ATOMS: atom_id res chain seq x y z
N GLU A 1 9.41 8.33 -15.36
CA GLU A 1 8.83 9.35 -16.26
C GLU A 1 7.43 9.67 -15.74
N ILE A 2 7.05 10.95 -15.65
CA ILE A 2 5.73 11.34 -15.13
C ILE A 2 4.80 11.59 -16.31
N HIS A 3 3.75 10.79 -16.43
CA HIS A 3 2.75 10.90 -17.49
C HIS A 3 1.43 11.43 -16.91
N TRP A 4 0.85 12.43 -17.59
CA TRP A 4 -0.43 13.03 -17.19
C TRP A 4 -1.45 12.78 -18.29
N ASN A 5 -2.60 12.18 -17.95
CA ASN A 5 -3.73 12.02 -18.86
C ASN A 5 -4.71 13.20 -18.78
N ARG A 6 -4.72 13.95 -17.67
CA ARG A 6 -5.56 15.13 -17.46
C ARG A 6 -4.92 16.10 -16.48
N ILE A 7 -5.05 17.39 -16.77
CA ILE A 7 -4.82 18.49 -15.82
C ILE A 7 -6.17 19.18 -15.63
N ALA A 8 -6.58 19.40 -14.39
CA ALA A 8 -7.83 20.08 -14.06
C ALA A 8 -7.63 21.05 -12.90
N LEU A 9 -8.32 22.19 -12.96
CA LEU A 9 -8.50 23.09 -11.83
C LEU A 9 -9.79 22.69 -11.11
N LEU A 10 -9.72 22.49 -9.80
CA LEU A 10 -10.85 22.10 -8.97
C LEU A 10 -11.11 23.21 -7.95
N GLU A 11 -12.39 23.49 -7.67
CA GLU A 11 -12.77 24.36 -6.58
C GLU A 11 -12.76 23.59 -5.26
N LYS A 12 -12.31 24.26 -4.18
CA LYS A 12 -12.37 23.69 -2.84
C LYS A 12 -13.84 23.50 -2.45
N THR A 13 -14.23 22.27 -2.18
CA THR A 13 -15.55 21.93 -1.66
C THR A 13 -15.46 21.51 -0.19
N THR A 14 -16.60 21.48 0.49
CA THR A 14 -16.70 20.86 1.81
C THR A 14 -16.57 19.34 1.66
N LEU A 15 -15.67 18.73 2.43
CA LEU A 15 -15.58 17.27 2.48
C LEU A 15 -16.90 16.68 3.01
N PRO A 16 -17.31 15.51 2.48
CA PRO A 16 -18.42 14.78 3.08
C PRO A 16 -18.05 14.40 4.53
N ASN A 17 -19.06 14.14 5.35
CA ASN A 17 -18.83 13.54 6.66
C ASN A 17 -18.08 12.22 6.47
N ALA A 18 -16.88 12.14 7.03
CA ALA A 18 -16.04 10.96 6.99
C ALA A 18 -16.00 10.32 8.38
N THR A 19 -15.97 8.99 8.41
CA THR A 19 -15.72 8.23 9.63
C THR A 19 -14.41 7.49 9.42
N GLU A 20 -13.45 7.74 10.30
CA GLU A 20 -12.20 6.98 10.32
C GLU A 20 -12.47 5.58 10.86
N GLN A 21 -11.93 4.58 10.18
CA GLN A 21 -12.03 3.17 10.56
C GLN A 21 -10.64 2.58 10.49
N HIS A 22 -10.22 1.95 11.57
CA HIS A 22 -8.97 1.21 11.63
C HIS A 22 -9.22 -0.25 11.23
N ALA A 23 -8.19 -0.89 10.68
CA ALA A 23 -8.24 -2.32 10.43
C ALA A 23 -8.45 -3.07 11.75
N ALA A 24 -9.45 -3.96 11.78
CA ALA A 24 -9.75 -4.82 12.92
C ALA A 24 -8.72 -5.95 13.06
N ALA A 25 -8.26 -6.48 11.93
CA ALA A 25 -7.18 -7.48 11.88
C ALA A 25 -6.23 -7.16 10.73
N THR A 26 -5.00 -7.63 10.87
CA THR A 26 -3.97 -7.55 9.84
C THR A 26 -3.23 -8.86 9.74
N ASP A 27 -2.71 -9.16 8.56
CA ASP A 27 -1.78 -10.26 8.34
C ASP A 27 -0.72 -9.84 7.34
N LEU A 28 0.54 -9.81 7.80
CA LEU A 28 1.72 -9.63 6.95
C LEU A 28 2.27 -11.02 6.61
N HIS A 29 2.38 -11.33 5.33
CA HIS A 29 2.82 -12.64 4.88
C HIS A 29 3.54 -12.56 3.53
N TRP A 30 4.20 -13.66 3.16
CA TRP A 30 4.71 -13.84 1.81
C TRP A 30 3.55 -14.05 0.84
N HIS A 31 3.52 -13.26 -0.23
CA HIS A 31 2.56 -13.42 -1.33
C HIS A 31 3.26 -13.73 -2.66
N GLY A 32 4.45 -13.15 -2.86
CA GLY A 32 5.27 -13.29 -4.05
C GLY A 32 5.19 -12.08 -4.99
N TYR A 33 5.90 -12.17 -6.10
CA TYR A 33 5.99 -11.11 -7.10
C TYR A 33 4.87 -11.28 -8.13
N GLY A 34 3.94 -10.32 -8.15
CA GLY A 34 2.77 -10.35 -9.02
C GLY A 34 3.12 -10.24 -10.50
N ALA A 35 2.45 -11.04 -11.33
CA ALA A 35 2.37 -10.80 -12.76
C ALA A 35 1.65 -9.48 -13.04
N PHE A 36 1.87 -8.91 -14.23
CA PHE A 36 1.19 -7.70 -14.67
C PHE A 36 0.26 -8.00 -15.83
N GLU A 37 -0.89 -7.33 -15.85
CA GLU A 37 -1.77 -7.32 -17.02
C GLU A 37 -1.00 -6.80 -18.24
N ASN A 38 -1.24 -7.41 -19.41
CA ASN A 38 -0.61 -7.02 -20.67
C ASN A 38 -1.28 -5.77 -21.27
N HIS A 39 -1.01 -4.61 -20.65
CA HIS A 39 -1.51 -3.32 -21.10
C HIS A 39 -0.53 -2.59 -22.03
N PRO A 40 -1.02 -1.65 -22.85
CA PRO A 40 -0.16 -0.70 -23.55
C PRO A 40 0.81 0.01 -22.59
N ARG A 41 2.07 0.18 -23.01
CA ARG A 41 3.16 0.73 -22.17
C ARG A 41 2.92 2.13 -21.58
N HIS A 42 1.92 2.86 -22.05
CA HIS A 42 1.57 4.20 -21.55
C HIS A 42 0.54 4.17 -20.41
N LEU A 43 -0.01 2.99 -20.09
CA LEU A 43 -0.87 2.81 -18.93
C LEU A 43 -0.04 2.39 -17.70
N PRO A 44 -0.55 2.65 -16.48
CA PRO A 44 0.06 2.14 -15.27
C PRO A 44 0.22 0.62 -15.29
N LEU A 45 1.22 0.12 -14.58
CA LEU A 45 1.34 -1.31 -14.30
C LEU A 45 0.17 -1.75 -13.42
N THR A 46 -0.57 -2.77 -13.86
CA THR A 46 -1.70 -3.35 -13.11
C THR A 46 -1.33 -4.76 -12.68
N PRO A 47 -1.08 -5.02 -11.40
CA PRO A 47 -0.79 -6.37 -10.89
C PRO A 47 -2.01 -7.30 -11.01
N ILE A 48 -1.78 -8.55 -11.37
CA ILE A 48 -2.77 -9.63 -11.27
C ILE A 48 -2.56 -10.31 -9.93
N HIS A 49 -3.41 -9.97 -8.95
CA HIS A 49 -3.23 -10.40 -7.56
C HIS A 49 -3.06 -11.93 -7.40
N ALA A 50 -3.86 -12.72 -8.11
CA ALA A 50 -3.84 -14.19 -7.99
C ALA A 50 -2.65 -14.89 -8.69
N GLU A 51 -1.84 -14.16 -9.47
CA GLU A 51 -0.75 -14.73 -10.25
C GLU A 51 0.60 -14.22 -9.74
N THR A 52 1.29 -15.03 -8.95
CA THR A 52 2.58 -14.67 -8.35
C THR A 52 3.70 -15.64 -8.70
N THR A 53 4.93 -15.18 -8.53
CA THR A 53 6.15 -15.99 -8.64
C THR A 53 7.08 -15.70 -7.46
N ASP A 54 7.99 -16.62 -7.16
CA ASP A 54 8.99 -16.40 -6.10
C ASP A 54 10.25 -15.67 -6.59
N THR A 55 10.28 -15.23 -7.85
CA THR A 55 11.46 -14.56 -8.45
C THR A 55 11.15 -13.10 -8.79
N PRO A 56 11.94 -12.13 -8.29
CA PRO A 56 11.75 -10.73 -8.64
C PRO A 56 12.10 -10.48 -10.10
N ASN A 57 11.43 -9.51 -10.73
CA ASN A 57 11.74 -9.07 -12.10
C ASN A 57 12.78 -7.94 -12.14
N TRP A 58 13.35 -7.56 -11.00
CA TRP A 58 14.44 -6.59 -10.85
C TRP A 58 15.70 -7.24 -10.26
N ARG A 59 16.83 -6.54 -10.35
CA ARG A 59 18.14 -7.08 -9.96
C ARG A 59 18.49 -6.88 -8.48
N ILE A 60 17.95 -5.84 -7.85
CA ILE A 60 18.30 -5.43 -6.48
C ILE A 60 17.04 -5.45 -5.64
N THR A 61 16.98 -6.37 -4.68
CA THR A 61 16.01 -6.33 -3.59
C THR A 61 16.74 -5.87 -2.33
N PRO A 62 16.29 -4.81 -1.62
CA PRO A 62 16.92 -4.38 -0.38
C PRO A 62 17.01 -5.51 0.64
N SER A 63 18.19 -5.65 1.26
CA SER A 63 18.46 -6.65 2.29
C SER A 63 18.50 -6.03 3.69
N GLY A 64 18.05 -6.77 4.71
CA GLY A 64 18.05 -6.28 6.10
C GLY A 64 16.91 -6.85 6.93
N TRP A 65 16.76 -6.31 8.14
CA TRP A 65 15.67 -6.69 9.03
C TRP A 65 14.38 -6.00 8.61
N VAL A 66 13.32 -6.79 8.48
CA VAL A 66 11.97 -6.32 8.17
C VAL A 66 10.99 -6.83 9.23
N THR A 67 9.72 -6.43 9.13
CA THR A 67 8.72 -6.84 10.11
C THR A 67 8.46 -8.35 9.98
N ARG A 68 8.39 -9.05 11.12
CA ARG A 68 8.06 -10.47 11.16
C ARG A 68 6.62 -10.67 10.70
N TYR A 69 6.37 -11.73 9.95
CA TYR A 69 5.04 -12.15 9.51
C TYR A 69 4.04 -12.38 10.65
N GLY A 70 2.77 -12.19 10.32
CA GLY A 70 1.61 -12.22 11.21
C GLY A 70 0.98 -10.84 11.42
N GLY A 71 0.20 -10.72 12.49
CA GLY A 71 -0.51 -9.47 12.80
C GLY A 71 0.43 -8.31 13.17
N VAL A 72 0.18 -7.17 12.53
CA VAL A 72 0.93 -5.91 12.69
C VAL A 72 0.05 -4.75 13.16
N ASN A 73 -1.15 -5.01 13.67
CA ASN A 73 -2.12 -3.99 14.11
C ASN A 73 -1.48 -2.91 14.99
N GLU A 74 -0.63 -3.30 15.94
CA GLU A 74 0.05 -2.37 16.86
C GLU A 74 1.04 -1.42 16.16
N LEU A 75 1.65 -1.86 15.05
CA LEU A 75 2.63 -1.07 14.29
C LEU A 75 1.97 -0.03 13.40
N ILE A 76 0.72 -0.26 12.98
CA ILE A 76 -0.02 0.61 12.04
C ILE A 76 -1.20 1.35 12.70
N ALA A 77 -1.39 1.19 14.01
CA ALA A 77 -2.53 1.77 14.73
C ALA A 77 -2.55 3.31 14.72
N ALA A 78 -1.38 3.94 14.62
CA ALA A 78 -1.24 5.39 14.62
C ALA A 78 0.00 5.84 13.83
N LYS A 79 0.07 7.12 13.49
CA LYS A 79 1.24 7.74 12.84
C LYS A 79 2.25 8.18 13.91
N ASP A 80 2.78 7.21 14.66
CA ASP A 80 3.68 7.43 15.80
C ASP A 80 5.15 7.04 15.49
N ASN A 81 5.52 7.00 14.21
CA ASN A 81 6.80 6.55 13.68
C ASN A 81 7.16 5.08 13.98
N LYS A 82 6.22 4.28 14.48
CA LYS A 82 6.32 2.83 14.32
C LYS A 82 6.04 2.49 12.87
N LEU A 83 6.76 1.49 12.36
CA LEU A 83 6.70 1.08 10.96
C LEU A 83 6.44 -0.41 10.89
N ALA A 84 5.41 -0.80 10.15
CA ALA A 84 5.40 -2.10 9.50
C ALA A 84 6.28 -1.99 8.25
N ILE A 85 7.47 -2.61 8.31
CA ILE A 85 8.42 -2.69 7.20
C ILE A 85 8.03 -3.89 6.35
N ILE A 86 7.44 -3.61 5.18
CA ILE A 86 6.95 -4.59 4.21
C ILE A 86 8.03 -4.78 3.15
N ALA A 87 8.57 -6.01 3.01
CA ALA A 87 9.62 -6.29 2.04
C ALA A 87 9.05 -6.54 0.64
N ALA A 88 9.91 -6.57 -0.37
CA ALA A 88 9.46 -6.85 -1.72
C ALA A 88 9.03 -8.32 -1.87
N GLY A 89 7.76 -8.53 -2.25
CA GLY A 89 7.10 -9.84 -2.31
C GLY A 89 6.21 -10.14 -1.11
N ASP A 90 6.29 -9.33 -0.04
CA ASP A 90 5.33 -9.41 1.05
C ASP A 90 4.00 -8.76 0.67
N GLU A 91 2.94 -9.20 1.33
CA GLU A 91 1.63 -8.59 1.32
C GLU A 91 1.18 -8.31 2.75
N LEU A 92 0.57 -7.13 2.97
CA LEU A 92 -0.14 -6.80 4.19
C LEU A 92 -1.64 -6.72 3.90
N THR A 93 -2.40 -7.70 4.38
CA THR A 93 -3.86 -7.67 4.31
C THR A 93 -4.47 -6.90 5.49
N LEU A 94 -5.57 -6.20 5.22
CA LEU A 94 -6.29 -5.37 6.18
C LEU A 94 -7.76 -5.78 6.17
N ASP A 95 -8.22 -6.30 7.30
CA ASP A 95 -9.64 -6.64 7.49
C ASP A 95 -10.34 -5.53 8.28
N PHE A 96 -11.48 -5.09 7.78
CA PHE A 96 -12.32 -4.08 8.42
C PHE A 96 -13.62 -4.70 8.90
N ASP A 97 -14.00 -4.46 10.15
CA ASP A 97 -15.27 -4.94 10.70
C ASP A 97 -16.43 -4.17 10.07
N ALA A 98 -17.19 -4.83 9.19
CA ALA A 98 -18.35 -4.21 8.56
C ALA A 98 -19.44 -3.79 9.58
N THR A 99 -19.46 -4.42 10.77
CA THR A 99 -20.44 -4.11 11.82
C THR A 99 -20.09 -2.85 12.60
N SER A 100 -18.83 -2.37 12.55
CA SER A 100 -18.41 -1.10 13.16
C SER A 100 -18.75 0.13 12.30
N LEU A 101 -19.24 -0.08 11.07
CA LEU A 101 -19.57 1.00 10.16
C LEU A 101 -20.87 1.70 10.60
N PRO A 102 -20.92 3.06 10.53
CA PRO A 102 -22.15 3.78 10.84
C PRO A 102 -23.24 3.42 9.84
N THR A 103 -24.52 3.46 10.25
CA THR A 103 -25.66 3.20 9.36
C THR A 103 -25.65 4.15 8.15
N GLN A 104 -25.89 3.61 6.96
CA GLN A 104 -25.98 4.42 5.73
C GLN A 104 -27.32 5.15 5.67
N PRO A 105 -27.33 6.48 5.48
CA PRO A 105 -28.58 7.21 5.24
C PRO A 105 -29.28 6.74 3.96
N THR A 106 -30.62 6.80 3.95
CA THR A 106 -31.43 6.50 2.77
C THR A 106 -31.02 7.37 1.58
N ASP A 107 -31.05 6.81 0.37
CA ASP A 107 -30.72 7.49 -0.90
C ASP A 107 -29.31 8.10 -0.97
N THR A 108 -28.36 7.57 -0.20
CA THR A 108 -26.94 7.95 -0.27
C THR A 108 -26.08 6.81 -0.81
N THR A 109 -24.91 7.15 -1.36
CA THR A 109 -23.86 6.19 -1.73
C THR A 109 -22.72 6.27 -0.72
N ARG A 110 -22.31 5.13 -0.17
CA ARG A 110 -21.12 5.03 0.67
C ARG A 110 -19.88 4.84 -0.19
N HIS A 111 -18.87 5.66 0.05
CA HIS A 111 -17.54 5.52 -0.54
C HIS A 111 -16.53 5.11 0.53
N PHE A 112 -15.54 4.32 0.12
CA PHE A 112 -14.41 3.95 0.96
C PHE A 112 -13.14 4.58 0.38
N PHE A 113 -12.27 5.03 1.27
CA PHE A 113 -10.98 5.59 0.90
C PHE A 113 -9.92 4.97 1.82
N LEU A 114 -8.98 4.23 1.22
CA LEU A 114 -7.84 3.71 1.94
C LEU A 114 -6.81 4.83 2.07
N PHE A 115 -6.59 5.29 3.30
CA PHE A 115 -5.53 6.24 3.62
C PHE A 115 -4.33 5.47 4.21
N THR A 116 -3.18 5.52 3.53
CA THR A 116 -1.91 5.01 4.06
C THR A 116 -0.94 6.17 4.30
N SER A 117 -0.06 6.02 5.28
CA SER A 117 1.01 6.97 5.58
C SER A 117 2.28 6.17 5.80
N GLY A 118 3.30 6.43 5.01
CA GLY A 118 4.54 5.68 5.07
C GLY A 118 5.59 6.25 4.13
N TRP A 119 6.67 5.50 4.04
CA TRP A 119 7.84 5.81 3.22
C TRP A 119 8.04 4.69 2.22
N ASP A 120 8.57 5.04 1.05
CA ASP A 120 8.97 4.09 0.03
C ASP A 120 10.49 4.05 -0.07
N LYS A 121 11.07 2.84 -0.11
CA LYS A 121 12.51 2.64 -0.26
C LYS A 121 12.79 2.24 -1.70
N ASP A 122 13.37 3.17 -2.45
CA ASP A 122 13.82 2.90 -3.81
C ASP A 122 15.11 2.04 -3.80
N ALA A 123 15.25 1.18 -4.81
CA ALA A 123 16.36 0.27 -5.02
C ALA A 123 17.02 0.44 -6.40
N ASP A 124 16.76 1.55 -7.09
CA ASP A 124 17.50 1.93 -8.31
C ASP A 124 19.01 2.10 -8.04
N PHE A 125 19.82 1.91 -9.08
CA PHE A 125 21.28 1.98 -8.99
C PHE A 125 21.83 3.38 -8.66
N HIS A 126 21.02 4.43 -8.76
CA HIS A 126 21.37 5.77 -8.29
C HIS A 126 21.02 6.03 -6.82
N VAL A 127 20.36 5.09 -6.13
CA VAL A 127 19.97 5.24 -4.73
C VAL A 127 21.14 4.86 -3.84
N ALA A 128 21.62 5.82 -3.05
CA ALA A 128 22.60 5.54 -2.00
C ALA A 128 22.00 4.53 -1.01
N GLN A 129 22.70 3.40 -0.81
CA GLN A 129 22.24 2.32 0.07
C GLN A 129 20.89 1.71 -0.34
N GLY A 130 20.51 1.76 -1.63
CA GLY A 130 19.30 1.11 -2.16
C GLY A 130 19.30 -0.43 -2.07
N TRP A 131 20.43 -1.03 -1.69
CA TRP A 131 20.57 -2.48 -1.46
C TRP A 131 20.38 -2.90 0.01
N THR A 132 20.14 -1.94 0.93
CA THR A 132 19.82 -2.23 2.34
C THR A 132 18.50 -1.59 2.76
N VAL A 133 17.78 -2.24 3.69
CA VAL A 133 16.59 -1.64 4.33
C VAL A 133 16.96 -0.34 5.04
N GLU A 134 18.01 -0.39 5.86
CA GLU A 134 18.55 0.78 6.56
C GLU A 134 19.20 1.80 5.59
N PRO A 135 19.28 3.08 5.98
CA PRO A 135 18.67 3.68 7.17
C PRO A 135 17.15 3.80 7.05
N LEU A 136 16.45 3.64 8.17
CA LEU A 136 15.05 4.03 8.30
C LEU A 136 14.91 5.56 8.44
N PRO A 137 13.76 6.13 8.02
CA PRO A 137 13.46 7.56 8.11
C PRO A 137 13.32 8.08 9.55
#